data_AF-A0A3S3PQ82-F1
#
_entry.id   AF-A0A3S3PQ82-F1
#
_cell.length_a   1.000
_cell.length_b   1.000
_cell.length_c   1.000
_cell.angle_alpha   90.00
_cell.angle_beta   90.00
_cell.angle_gamma   90.00
#
_symmetry.space_group_name_H-M   'P 1'
#
loop_
_entity.id
_entity.type
_entity.pdbx_description
1 polymer ?
#
loop_
_entity_poly.entity_id
_entity_poly.type
_entity_poly.pdbx_seq_one_letter_code
_entity_poly.pdbx_strand_id
1 'polypeptide(L)' 'MEMWDRIFGTIHLNSYLSVSSSYKTIDGCHPRVKFTGLGLRLNECEHVIICNLEFEGGRGHDVDGIQIKPNSRHI' A
#
# COMPACT_ATOMS: atom_id res chain seq x y z
N MET A 1 20.50 -18.68 -0.46
CA MET A 1 19.62 -17.77 -1.23
C MET A 1 18.37 -17.61 -0.42
N GLU A 2 18.29 -16.55 0.39
CA GLU A 2 17.16 -16.33 1.30
C GLU A 2 15.94 -15.92 0.49
N MET A 3 14.96 -16.81 0.45
CA MET A 3 13.63 -16.52 -0.09
C MET A 3 12.85 -15.84 1.03
N TRP A 4 12.82 -14.51 1.02
CA TRP A 4 11.83 -13.76 1.80
C TRP A 4 10.44 -14.17 1.32
N ASP A 5 9.51 -14.40 2.25
CA ASP A 5 8.12 -14.72 1.92
C ASP A 5 7.49 -13.57 1.13
N ARG A 6 7.41 -13.74 -0.19
CA ARG A 6 6.75 -12.80 -1.10
C ARG A 6 5.26 -13.11 -1.13
N ILE A 7 4.44 -12.10 -0.87
CA ILE A 7 2.99 -12.20 -1.02
C ILE A 7 2.63 -11.80 -2.45
N PHE A 8 1.86 -12.62 -3.14
CA PHE A 8 1.42 -12.39 -4.52
C PHE A 8 -0.10 -12.58 -4.66
N GLY A 9 -0.66 -12.05 -5.75
CA GLY A 9 -2.09 -12.15 -6.05
C GLY A 9 -2.93 -11.05 -5.39
N THR A 10 -4.20 -11.36 -5.14
CA THR A 10 -5.16 -10.39 -4.58
C THR A 10 -5.16 -10.47 -3.05
N ILE A 11 -4.85 -9.35 -2.40
CA ILE A 11 -4.95 -9.15 -0.95
C ILE A 11 -6.22 -8.35 -0.67
N HIS A 12 -7.10 -8.88 0.18
CA HIS A 12 -8.27 -8.16 0.65
C HIS A 12 -7.98 -7.46 1.97
N LEU A 13 -8.00 -6.13 1.96
CA LEU A 13 -7.72 -5.29 3.12
C LEU A 13 -9.02 -4.94 3.84
N ASN A 14 -9.25 -5.57 4.99
CA ASN A 14 -10.37 -5.25 5.90
C ASN A 14 -10.09 -4.01 6.77
N SER A 15 -8.86 -3.50 6.74
CA SER A 15 -8.41 -2.28 7.41
C SER A 15 -7.41 -1.54 6.52
N TYR A 16 -7.23 -0.24 6.76
CA TYR A 16 -6.16 0.51 6.07
C TYR A 16 -4.79 -0.06 6.45
N LEU A 17 -4.03 -0.49 5.46
CA LEU A 17 -2.64 -0.89 5.67
C LEU A 17 -1.80 0.38 5.86
N SER A 18 -1.44 0.65 7.11
CA SER A 18 -0.81 1.91 7.50
C SER A 18 0.70 1.85 7.37
N VAL A 19 1.28 2.87 6.74
CA VAL A 19 2.71 3.07 6.56
C VAL A 19 3.13 4.29 7.36
N SER A 20 3.63 4.05 8.56
CA SER A 20 4.04 5.10 9.51
C SER A 20 5.55 5.31 9.59
N SER A 21 6.34 4.47 8.94
CA SER A 21 7.80 4.57 8.96
C SER A 21 8.33 5.04 7.61
N SER A 22 9.26 5.98 7.68
CA SER A 22 9.93 6.61 6.55
C SER A 22 10.94 5.70 5.86
N TYR A 23 11.38 6.09 4.65
CA TYR A 23 12.42 5.43 3.86
C TYR A 23 12.09 3.97 3.52
N LYS A 24 10.92 3.77 2.89
CA LYS A 24 10.42 2.44 2.53
C LYS A 24 10.02 2.35 1.08
N THR A 25 10.14 1.16 0.51
CA THR A 25 9.56 0.81 -0.78
C THR A 25 8.51 -0.27 -0.56
N ILE A 26 7.29 -0.01 -1.00
CA ILE A 26 6.24 -1.03 -1.16
C ILE A 26 6.19 -1.36 -2.64
N ASP A 27 6.69 -2.53 -2.98
CA ASP A 27 6.84 -2.98 -4.35
C ASP A 27 5.98 -4.22 -4.62
N GLY A 28 5.04 -4.09 -5.56
CA GLY A 28 4.23 -5.20 -6.08
C GLY A 28 4.91 -6.00 -7.19
N CYS A 29 6.24 -5.96 -7.29
CA CYS A 29 6.98 -6.59 -8.36
C CYS A 29 6.72 -8.10 -8.46
N HIS A 30 6.40 -8.52 -9.68
CA HIS A 30 6.24 -9.87 -10.22
C HIS A 30 6.28 -11.03 -9.20
N PRO A 31 5.17 -11.78 -9.02
CA PRO A 31 3.86 -11.62 -9.70
C PRO A 31 3.11 -10.37 -9.25
N ARG A 32 2.21 -9.85 -10.09
CA ARG A 32 1.43 -8.63 -9.77
C ARG A 32 0.67 -8.80 -8.45
N VAL A 33 0.79 -7.81 -7.58
CA VAL A 33 0.02 -7.71 -6.33
C VAL A 33 -1.16 -6.76 -6.52
N LYS A 34 -2.36 -7.21 -6.15
CA LYS A 34 -3.58 -6.39 -6.17
C LYS A 34 -4.11 -6.21 -4.75
N PHE A 35 -4.44 -4.98 -4.35
CA PHE A 35 -5.20 -4.71 -3.14
C PHE A 35 -6.68 -4.47 -3.47
N THR A 36 -7.57 -5.07 -2.67
CA THR A 36 -9.03 -4.89 -2.73
C THR A 36 -9.57 -4.52 -1.35
N GLY A 37 -10.79 -3.97 -1.28
CA GLY A 37 -11.36 -3.51 -0.02
C GLY A 37 -10.86 -2.11 0.32
N LEU A 38 -10.22 -1.94 1.49
CA LEU A 38 -9.56 -0.70 1.87
C LEU A 38 -8.17 -0.54 1.23
N GLY A 39 -7.57 0.64 1.38
CA GLY A 39 -6.31 1.01 0.74
C GLY A 39 -5.11 1.11 1.68
N LEU A 40 -4.04 1.70 1.15
CA LEU A 40 -2.87 2.13 1.93
C LEU A 40 -3.17 3.44 2.66
N ARG A 41 -2.58 3.61 3.84
CA ARG A 41 -2.60 4.89 4.57
C ARG A 41 -1.18 5.28 4.98
N LEU A 42 -0.64 6.29 4.32
CA LEU A 42 0.63 6.89 4.69
C LEU A 42 0.36 7.90 5.80
N ASN A 43 0.93 7.65 6.98
CA ASN A 43 0.68 8.46 8.17
C ASN A 43 1.99 8.98 8.75
N GLU A 44 2.23 10.28 8.60
CA GLU A 44 3.39 10.97 9.19
C GLU A 44 4.74 10.33 8.78
N CYS A 45 4.86 9.98 7.49
CA CYS A 45 6.04 9.31 6.93
C CYS A 45 6.64 10.06 5.75
N GLU A 46 7.94 9.88 5.54
CA GLU A 46 8.65 10.51 4.42
C GLU A 46 9.50 9.52 3.61
N HIS A 47 9.73 9.84 2.34
CA HIS A 47 10.54 9.00 1.44
C HIS A 47 9.99 7.58 1.29
N VAL A 48 8.72 7.47 0.91
CA VAL A 48 8.06 6.17 0.70
C VAL A 48 7.75 6.00 -0.78
N ILE A 49 8.29 4.96 -1.42
CA ILE A 49 7.99 4.62 -2.81
C ILE A 49 6.89 3.55 -2.82
N ILE A 50 5.83 3.79 -3.58
CA ILE A 50 4.78 2.79 -3.85
C ILE A 50 4.79 2.50 -5.35
N CYS A 51 5.14 1.29 -5.74
CA CYS A 51 5.27 0.91 -7.14
C CYS A 51 4.70 -0.48 -7.41
N ASN A 52 4.32 -0.72 -8.68
CA ASN A 52 3.93 -2.03 -9.20
C ASN A 52 2.73 -2.70 -8.48
N LEU A 53 1.92 -1.93 -7.76
CA LEU A 53 0.67 -2.40 -7.14
C LEU A 53 -0.55 -2.09 -8.03
N GLU A 54 -1.55 -2.97 -8.01
CA GLU A 54 -2.88 -2.71 -8.53
C GLU A 54 -3.85 -2.43 -7.37
N PHE A 55 -4.69 -1.40 -7.48
CA PHE A 55 -5.72 -1.10 -6.49
C PHE A 55 -7.09 -1.26 -7.13
N GLU A 56 -7.93 -2.07 -6.51
CA GLU A 56 -9.34 -2.20 -6.84
C GLU A 56 -10.13 -1.69 -5.63
N GLY A 57 -10.60 -0.44 -5.73
CA GLY A 57 -11.28 0.23 -4.63
C GLY A 57 -12.54 -0.50 -4.17
N GLY A 58 -12.85 -0.41 -2.87
CA GLY A 58 -14.12 -0.88 -2.32
C GLY A 58 -15.32 -0.02 -2.74
N ARG A 59 -16.53 -0.54 -2.52
CA ARG A 59 -17.78 0.23 -2.68
C ARG A 59 -18.04 1.03 -1.40
N GLY A 60 -18.25 2.34 -1.50
CA GLY A 60 -18.59 3.20 -0.36
C GLY A 60 -18.09 4.62 -0.54
N HIS A 61 -18.53 5.53 0.34
CA HIS A 61 -18.33 6.98 0.16
C HIS A 61 -16.90 7.49 0.43
N ASP A 62 -15.97 6.68 0.95
CA ASP A 62 -14.63 7.13 1.36
C ASP A 62 -13.55 6.02 1.24
N VAL A 63 -13.57 5.25 0.15
CA VAL A 63 -12.58 4.17 -0.06
C VAL A 63 -11.50 4.61 -1.05
N ASP A 64 -10.52 5.35 -0.56
CA ASP A 64 -9.32 5.68 -1.32
C ASP A 64 -8.41 4.46 -1.42
N GLY A 65 -7.85 4.19 -2.61
CA GLY A 65 -6.78 3.21 -2.76
C GLY A 65 -5.51 3.58 -1.97
N ILE A 66 -5.22 4.89 -1.87
CA ILE A 66 -4.09 5.42 -1.10
C ILE A 66 -4.52 6.72 -0.42
N GLN A 67 -4.34 6.79 0.90
CA GLN A 67 -4.50 8.03 1.68
C GLN A 67 -3.13 8.53 2.13
N ILE A 68 -2.82 9.79 1.83
CA ILE A 68 -1.65 10.48 2.37
C ILE A 68 -2.16 11.43 3.45
N LYS A 69 -1.81 11.16 4.71
CA LYS A 69 -2.25 11.97 5.86
C LYS A 69 -1.28 13.14 6.12
N PRO A 70 -1.68 14.14 6.92
CA PRO A 70 -0.82 15.28 7.23
C PRO A 70 0.57 14.86 7.71
N ASN A 71 1.56 15.73 7.46
CA ASN A 71 2.98 15.52 7.74
C ASN A 71 3.68 14.42 6.93
N SER A 72 2.97 13.67 6.07
CA SER A 72 3.62 12.82 5.07
C SER A 72 4.16 13.63 3.89
N ARG A 73 5.38 13.33 3.41
CA ARG A 73 6.06 14.06 2.32
C ARG A 73 7.04 13.20 1.54
N HIS A 74 7.37 13.58 0.30
CA HIS A 74 8.27 12.80 -0.57
C HIS A 74 7.78 11.35 -0.77
N ILE A 75 6.58 11.20 -1.32
CA ILE A 75 5.92 9.92 -1.63
C ILE A 75 6.00 9.65 -3.14
#